data_AF-A0A7C2ABF2-F1
#
_entry.id   AF-A0A7C2ABF2-F1
#
_cell.length_a   1.000
_cell.length_b   1.000
_cell.length_c   1.000
_cell.angle_alpha   90.00
_cell.angle_beta   90.00
_cell.angle_gamma   90.00
#
_symmetry.space_group_name_H-M   'P 1'
#
loop_
_entity.id
_entity.type
_entity.pdbx_description
1 polymer ?
#
loop_
_entity_poly.entity_id
_entity_poly.type
_entity_poly.pdbx_seq_one_letter_code
_entity_poly.pdbx_strand_id
1 'polypeptide(L)'
;PGRDIRAFVAGDETIGAIYRSSAHWITNTARGGQASNCPVTPELNDLCLRAARAVGGGLLAIDLMESPEGLTVHEVNYTPEFRHSVDITGVNIPARMIDYVIQVARGAALPAAS
;
A
#
# COMPACT_ATOMS: atom_id res chain seq x y z
N PRO A 1 10.70 5.61 14.14
CA PRO A 1 9.53 6.42 14.56
C PRO A 1 8.36 5.67 15.24
N GLY A 2 8.51 4.41 15.69
CA GLY A 2 7.43 3.70 16.41
C GLY A 2 6.17 3.48 15.56
N ARG A 3 6.33 3.51 14.24
CA ARG A 3 5.28 3.34 13.24
C ARG A 3 5.85 2.66 12.01
N ASP A 4 4.96 2.04 11.24
CA ASP A 4 5.22 1.62 9.87
C ASP A 4 4.30 2.37 8.90
N ILE A 5 4.47 2.08 7.62
CA ILE A 5 3.61 2.56 6.54
C ILE A 5 2.93 1.34 5.92
N ARG A 6 1.62 1.41 5.70
CA ARG A 6 0.91 0.50 4.81
C ARG A 6 0.42 1.27 3.60
N ALA A 7 0.97 0.94 2.43
CA ALA A 7 0.57 1.49 1.15
C ALA A 7 -0.29 0.48 0.38
N PHE A 8 -1.24 0.99 -0.41
CA PHE A 8 -2.12 0.19 -1.26
C PHE A 8 -1.76 0.44 -2.72
N VAL A 9 -1.50 -0.63 -3.46
CA VAL A 9 -1.19 -0.58 -4.89
C VAL A 9 -2.32 -1.24 -5.67
N ALA A 10 -2.75 -0.59 -6.74
CA ALA A 10 -3.66 -1.15 -7.72
C ALA A 10 -3.05 -0.98 -9.12
N GLY A 11 -2.53 -2.07 -9.68
CA GLY A 11 -1.83 -2.04 -10.96
C GLY A 11 -0.50 -1.29 -10.87
N ASP A 12 -0.42 -0.16 -11.56
CA ASP A 12 0.76 0.71 -11.66
C ASP A 12 0.65 2.00 -10.83
N GLU A 13 -0.29 2.04 -9.87
CA GLU A 13 -0.50 3.20 -9.01
C GLU A 13 -0.53 2.83 -7.52
N THR A 14 0.18 3.61 -6.70
CA THR A 14 0.00 3.60 -5.23
C THR A 14 -1.18 4.51 -4.88
N ILE A 15 -2.34 3.91 -4.68
CA ILE A 15 -3.63 4.63 -4.57
C ILE A 15 -3.85 5.28 -3.19
N GLY A 16 -3.07 4.91 -2.18
CA GLY A 16 -3.15 5.51 -0.85
C GLY A 16 -2.19 4.85 0.13
N ALA A 17 -1.91 5.52 1.25
CA ALA A 17 -1.11 4.96 2.32
C ALA A 17 -1.56 5.48 3.70
N ILE A 18 -1.29 4.68 4.72
CA ILE A 18 -1.50 5.05 6.12
C ILE A 18 -0.22 4.81 6.92
N TYR A 19 0.01 5.63 7.93
CA TYR A 19 0.91 5.25 9.01
C TYR A 19 0.15 4.36 9.99
N ARG A 20 0.77 3.30 10.50
CA ARG A 20 0.25 2.55 11.65
C ARG A 20 1.23 2.68 12.80
N SER A 21 0.76 3.23 13.92
CA SER A 21 1.58 3.54 15.10
C SER A 21 1.11 2.72 16.31
N SER A 22 2.05 2.32 17.16
CA SER A 22 1.76 1.56 18.38
C SER A 22 2.82 1.84 19.43
N ALA A 23 2.43 1.77 20.71
CA ALA A 23 3.38 1.79 21.82
C ALA A 23 4.18 0.47 21.91
N HIS A 24 3.70 -0.58 21.23
CA HIS A 24 4.41 -1.84 21.04
C HIS A 24 5.07 -1.90 19.66
N TRP A 25 6.11 -2.73 19.52
CA TRP A 25 6.78 -2.94 18.23
C TRP A 25 5.86 -3.53 17.14
N ILE A 26 4.72 -4.13 17.54
CA ILE A 26 3.67 -4.60 16.62
C ILE A 26 2.65 -3.47 16.43
N THR A 27 2.57 -2.97 15.19
CA THR A 27 1.83 -1.78 14.76
C THR A 27 0.49 -2.08 14.10
N ASN A 28 0.14 -3.35 13.89
CA ASN A 28 -1.07 -3.70 13.15
C ASN A 28 -2.36 -3.19 13.86
N THR A 29 -3.27 -2.62 13.06
CA THR A 29 -4.54 -2.04 13.55
C THR A 29 -5.42 -3.07 14.26
N ALA A 30 -5.34 -4.34 13.86
CA ALA A 30 -6.02 -5.46 14.52
C ALA A 30 -5.62 -5.65 16.00
N ARG A 31 -4.47 -5.11 16.44
CA ARG A 31 -4.01 -5.13 17.85
C ARG A 31 -4.03 -3.75 18.51
N GLY A 32 -4.84 -2.83 18.00
CA GLY A 32 -5.00 -1.49 18.59
C GLY A 32 -3.98 -0.46 18.14
N GLY A 33 -3.23 -0.74 17.07
CA GLY A 33 -2.43 0.29 16.40
C GLY A 33 -3.32 1.42 15.86
N GLN A 34 -2.91 2.68 16.07
CA GLN A 34 -3.61 3.85 15.53
C GLN A 34 -3.14 4.14 14.12
N ALA A 35 -4.11 4.30 13.22
CA ALA A 35 -3.86 4.68 11.85
C ALA A 35 -4.01 6.19 11.65
N SER A 36 -3.17 6.76 10.79
CA SER A 36 -3.25 8.15 10.35
C SER A 36 -2.86 8.28 8.89
N ASN A 37 -3.24 9.37 8.23
CA ASN A 37 -2.98 9.56 6.80
C ASN A 37 -1.47 9.63 6.53
N CYS A 38 -1.00 8.86 5.55
CA CYS A 38 0.35 8.96 5.01
C CYS A 38 0.23 9.46 3.55
N PRO A 39 0.63 10.71 3.27
CA PRO A 39 0.64 11.19 1.89
C PRO A 39 1.54 10.33 1.00
N VAL A 40 1.03 9.97 -0.17
CA VAL A 40 1.80 9.22 -1.17
C VAL A 40 2.81 10.16 -1.83
N THR A 41 4.05 10.14 -1.34
CA THR A 41 5.15 10.92 -1.94
C THR A 41 5.68 10.24 -3.20
N PRO A 42 6.41 10.96 -4.08
CA PRO A 42 7.06 10.35 -5.23
C PRO A 42 8.00 9.19 -4.87
N GLU A 43 8.74 9.32 -3.76
CA GLU A 43 9.64 8.27 -3.25
C GLU A 43 8.86 7.03 -2.81
N LEU A 44 7.77 7.21 -2.04
CA LEU A 44 6.94 6.11 -1.58
C LEU A 44 6.29 5.40 -2.76
N ASN A 45 5.75 6.16 -3.73
CA ASN A 45 5.14 5.60 -4.92
C ASN A 45 6.15 4.79 -5.73
N ASP A 46 7.34 5.33 -6.02
CA ASP A 46 8.36 4.60 -6.78
C ASP A 46 8.72 3.27 -6.11
N LEU A 47 8.99 3.28 -4.81
CA LEU A 47 9.36 2.08 -4.07
C LEU A 47 8.24 1.04 -4.04
N CYS A 48 6.99 1.48 -3.82
CA CYS A 48 5.82 0.59 -3.84
C CYS A 48 5.62 -0.06 -5.22
N LEU A 49 5.75 0.71 -6.30
CA LEU A 49 5.60 0.19 -7.65
C LEU A 49 6.73 -0.76 -8.04
N ARG A 50 7.97 -0.51 -7.61
CA ARG A 50 9.09 -1.45 -7.80
C ARG A 50 8.85 -2.76 -7.05
N ALA A 51 8.40 -2.69 -5.79
CA ALA A 51 8.07 -3.88 -5.02
C ALA A 51 6.89 -4.66 -5.60
N ALA A 52 5.84 -3.97 -6.06
CA ALA A 52 4.71 -4.59 -6.75
C ALA A 52 5.16 -5.32 -8.02
N ARG A 53 5.95 -4.67 -8.89
CA ARG A 53 6.48 -5.29 -10.12
C ARG A 53 7.35 -6.51 -9.82
N ALA A 54 8.18 -6.45 -8.77
CA ALA A 54 9.05 -7.56 -8.38
C ALA A 54 8.29 -8.84 -8.00
N VAL A 55 7.02 -8.73 -7.61
CA VAL A 55 6.15 -9.88 -7.24
C VAL A 55 5.05 -10.17 -8.29
N GLY A 56 5.08 -9.52 -9.46
CA GLY A 56 4.12 -9.75 -10.54
C GLY A 56 2.96 -8.76 -10.63
N GLY A 57 2.93 -7.72 -9.79
CA GLY A 57 1.92 -6.67 -9.79
C GLY A 57 0.56 -7.09 -9.22
N GLY A 58 -0.48 -6.32 -9.50
CA GLY A 58 -1.85 -6.62 -9.07
C GLY A 58 -2.42 -5.67 -8.04
N LEU A 59 -3.26 -6.22 -7.16
CA LEU A 59 -3.81 -5.53 -5.99
C LEU A 59 -3.01 -5.95 -4.77
N LEU A 60 -2.22 -5.04 -4.21
CA LEU A 60 -1.28 -5.35 -3.13
C LEU A 60 -1.41 -4.34 -1.99
N ALA A 61 -1.13 -4.80 -0.78
CA ALA A 61 -0.71 -3.91 0.31
C ALA A 61 0.79 -4.12 0.58
N ILE A 62 1.52 -3.02 0.66
CA ILE A 62 2.97 -3.02 0.87
C ILE A 62 3.23 -2.37 2.21
N ASP A 63 3.93 -3.10 3.09
CA ASP A 63 4.32 -2.60 4.40
C ASP A 63 5.78 -2.15 4.36
N LEU A 64 6.00 -0.90 4.78
CA LEU A 64 7.30 -0.24 4.73
C LEU A 64 7.70 0.31 6.10
N MET A 65 9.00 0.45 6.32
CA MET A 65 9.55 1.14 7.47
C MET A 65 10.44 2.31 7.06
N GLU A 66 10.46 3.34 7.90
CA GLU A 66 11.37 4.47 7.79
C GLU A 66 12.69 4.12 8.53
N SER A 67 13.81 4.13 7.81
CA SER A 67 15.16 3.98 8.36
C SER A 67 16.01 5.25 8.15
N PRO A 68 17.17 5.39 8.82
CA PRO A 68 18.10 6.50 8.56
C PRO A 68 18.57 6.61 7.10
N GLU A 69 18.55 5.49 6.36
CA GLU A 69 18.97 5.38 4.96
C GLU A 69 17.81 5.56 3.96
N GLY A 70 16.57 5.72 4.44
CA GLY A 70 15.37 5.92 3.62
C GLY A 70 14.28 4.89 3.90
N LEU A 71 13.37 4.72 2.94
CA LEU A 71 12.28 3.75 3.04
C LEU A 71 12.73 2.33 2.69
N THR A 72 12.29 1.34 3.48
CA THR A 72 12.52 -0.08 3.22
C THR A 72 11.21 -0.85 3.17
N VAL A 73 11.09 -1.83 2.26
CA VAL A 73 9.94 -2.74 2.18
C VAL A 73 10.18 -3.95 3.07
N HIS A 74 9.20 -4.30 3.90
CA HIS A 74 9.28 -5.43 4.83
C HIS A 74 8.31 -6.56 4.52
N GLU A 75 7.14 -6.26 3.96
CA GLU A 75 6.15 -7.28 3.60
C GLU A 75 5.33 -6.84 2.37
N VAL A 76 4.94 -7.80 1.55
CA VAL A 76 3.97 -7.61 0.45
C VAL A 76 2.80 -8.57 0.65
N ASN A 77 1.60 -8.01 0.74
CA ASN A 77 0.36 -8.71 1.04
C ASN A 77 -0.55 -8.76 -0.21
N TYR A 78 -0.91 -9.97 -0.65
CA TYR A 78 -1.79 -10.21 -1.81
C TYR A 78 -3.29 -10.13 -1.50
N THR A 79 -3.67 -10.15 -0.21
CA THR A 79 -5.05 -9.96 0.25
C THR A 79 -5.12 -8.72 1.14
N PRO A 80 -5.17 -7.51 0.57
CA PRO A 80 -5.11 -6.27 1.33
C PRO A 80 -6.40 -6.04 2.13
N GLU A 81 -6.28 -5.88 3.44
CA GLU A 81 -7.34 -5.30 4.27
C GLU A 81 -7.26 -3.76 4.25
N PHE A 82 -8.36 -3.10 3.89
CA PHE A 82 -8.40 -1.64 3.70
C PHE A 82 -9.53 -0.94 4.46
N ARG A 83 -10.35 -1.67 5.24
CA ARG A 83 -11.55 -1.12 5.91
C ARG A 83 -11.26 0.14 6.75
N HIS A 84 -10.14 0.15 7.46
CA HIS A 84 -9.76 1.25 8.35
C HIS A 84 -8.98 2.35 7.63
N SER A 85 -8.69 2.21 6.34
CA SER A 85 -7.86 3.14 5.57
C SER A 85 -8.66 4.12 4.73
N VAL A 86 -9.89 3.78 4.33
CA VAL A 86 -10.73 4.60 3.44
C VAL A 86 -11.00 5.97 4.05
N ASP A 87 -11.57 6.01 5.27
CA ASP A 87 -11.92 7.28 5.92
C ASP A 87 -10.68 8.12 6.26
N ILE A 88 -9.57 7.46 6.60
CA ILE A 88 -8.32 8.11 7.00
C ILE A 88 -7.62 8.77 5.81
N THR A 89 -7.60 8.08 4.67
CA THR A 89 -6.95 8.58 3.45
C THR A 89 -7.87 9.51 2.66
N GLY A 90 -9.19 9.42 2.84
CA GLY A 90 -10.17 10.07 1.98
C GLY A 90 -10.24 9.47 0.57
N VAL A 91 -9.51 8.37 0.31
CA VAL A 91 -9.51 7.68 -0.97
C VAL A 91 -10.53 6.55 -0.95
N ASN A 92 -11.36 6.47 -1.98
CA ASN A 92 -12.23 5.32 -2.21
C ASN A 92 -11.44 4.10 -2.70
N ILE A 93 -10.62 3.52 -1.83
CA ILE A 93 -9.76 2.37 -2.11
C ILE A 93 -10.53 1.21 -2.76
N PRO A 94 -11.73 0.80 -2.27
CA PRO A 94 -12.50 -0.27 -2.91
C PRO A 94 -12.85 0.04 -4.36
N ALA A 95 -13.29 1.27 -4.66
CA ALA A 95 -13.61 1.65 -6.04
C ALA A 95 -12.37 1.59 -6.94
N ARG A 96 -11.22 2.08 -6.47
CA ARG A 96 -9.96 2.02 -7.24
C ARG A 96 -9.51 0.58 -7.51
N MET A 97 -9.72 -0.33 -6.55
CA MET A 97 -9.46 -1.76 -6.75
C MET A 97 -10.41 -2.38 -7.78
N ILE A 98 -11.70 -2.01 -7.75
CA ILE A 98 -12.69 -2.45 -8.75
C ILE A 98 -12.33 -1.93 -10.14
N ASP A 99 -11.95 -0.65 -10.27
CA ASP A 99 -11.54 -0.05 -11.54
C ASP A 99 -10.38 -0.84 -12.17
N TYR A 100 -9.37 -1.19 -11.37
CA TYR A 100 -8.27 -2.05 -11.80
C TYR A 100 -8.75 -3.43 -12.28
N VAL A 101 -9.62 -4.10 -11.51
CA VAL A 101 -10.15 -5.42 -11.91
C VAL A 101 -10.93 -5.34 -13.22
N ILE A 102 -11.74 -4.30 -13.42
CA ILE A 102 -12.47 -4.07 -14.67
C ILE A 102 -11.51 -3.83 -15.83
N GLN A 103 -10.46 -3.04 -15.62
CA GLN A 103 -9.43 -2.78 -16.63
C GLN A 103 -8.75 -4.09 -17.08
N VAL A 104 -8.32 -4.92 -16.14
CA VAL A 104 -7.72 -6.24 -16.42
C VAL A 104 -8.72 -7.15 -17.14
N ALA A 105 -9.96 -7.23 -16.67
CA ALA A 105 -11.00 -8.06 -17.27
C ALA A 105 -11.32 -7.67 -18.72
N ARG A 106 -11.14 -6.40 -19.08
CA ARG A 106 -11.31 -5.87 -20.45
C ARG A 106 -10.09 -6.12 -21.36
N GLY A 107 -9.06 -6.79 -20.86
CA GLY A 107 -7.86 -7.11 -21.64
C GLY A 107 -6.89 -5.95 -21.79
N ALA A 108 -6.96 -4.92 -20.94
CA ALA A 108 -5.86 -3.99 -20.83
C ALA A 108 -4.62 -4.79 -20.37
N ALA A 109 -3.53 -4.70 -21.12
CA ALA A 109 -2.32 -5.44 -20.83
C ALA A 109 -1.87 -5.17 -19.39
N LEU A 110 -1.63 -6.24 -18.62
CA LEU A 110 -0.89 -6.14 -17.36
C LEU A 110 0.47 -5.50 -17.67
N PRO A 111 0.94 -4.52 -16.88
CA PRO A 111 2.27 -3.98 -17.08
C PRO A 111 3.28 -5.12 -17.03
N ALA A 112 4.10 -5.25 -18.07
CA ALA A 112 5.13 -6.27 -18.13
C ALA A 112 6.09 -6.11 -16.95
N ALA A 113 6.44 -7.21 -16.30
CA ALA A 113 7.56 -7.24 -15.37
C ALA A 113 8.83 -6.95 -16.19
N SER A 114 9.44 -5.78 -15.98
CA SER A 114 10.72 -5.38 -16.56
C SER A 114 11.89 -5.94 -15.76
#